data_AF-A0A0C3PKP2-F1
#
_entry.id   AF-A0A0C3PKP2-F1
#
_cell.length_a   1.000
_cell.length_b   1.000
_cell.length_c   1.000
_cell.angle_alpha   90.00
_cell.angle_beta   90.00
_cell.angle_gamma   90.00
#
_symmetry.space_group_name_H-M   'P 1'
#
loop_
_entity.id
_entity.type
_entity.pdbx_description
1 polymer ?
#
loop_
_entity_poly.entity_id
_entity_poly.type
_entity_poly.pdbx_seq_one_letter_code
_entity_poly.pdbx_strand_id
1 'polypeptide(L)'
;LIIIKNCLYKHKLLHVNYTTYDLCCMQDSVNPRTHPDIMVLSHEDEDNPHPYWYTCIIGIFHIEIQYNGPELNNHSLKHIDLLWV
;
A
#
# COMPACT_ATOMS: atom_id res chain seq x y z
N LEU A 1 -17.72 -1.05 -7.75
CA LEU A 1 -16.28 -1.34 -7.88
C LEU A 1 -16.15 -2.82 -8.20
N ILE A 2 -15.45 -3.20 -9.27
CA ILE A 2 -15.35 -4.57 -9.75
C ILE A 2 -13.87 -4.98 -9.76
N ILE A 3 -13.56 -6.14 -9.18
CA ILE A 3 -12.22 -6.74 -9.28
C ILE A 3 -12.12 -7.41 -10.65
N ILE A 4 -11.15 -6.97 -11.45
CA ILE A 4 -10.92 -7.52 -12.77
C ILE A 4 -10.30 -8.91 -12.65
N LYS A 5 -10.80 -9.85 -13.47
CA LYS A 5 -10.40 -11.27 -13.51
C LYS A 5 -10.62 -12.06 -12.21
N ASN A 6 -11.14 -11.43 -11.15
CA ASN A 6 -11.25 -12.01 -9.81
C ASN A 6 -9.90 -12.57 -9.32
N CYS A 7 -8.80 -11.90 -9.66
CA CYS A 7 -7.44 -12.32 -9.34
C CYS A 7 -6.78 -11.40 -8.31
N LEU A 8 -5.98 -11.99 -7.44
CA LEU A 8 -5.13 -11.31 -6.49
C LEU A 8 -3.70 -11.79 -6.71
N TYR A 9 -2.81 -10.86 -7.05
CA TYR A 9 -1.45 -11.17 -7.46
C TYR A 9 -0.50 -10.95 -6.28
N LYS A 10 0.35 -11.93 -5.99
CA LYS A 10 1.30 -11.86 -4.87
C LYS A 10 2.66 -11.37 -5.32
N HIS A 11 3.23 -10.45 -4.54
CA HIS A 11 4.57 -9.90 -4.74
C HIS A 11 5.53 -10.34 -3.63
N LYS A 12 6.82 -10.35 -3.95
CA LYS A 12 7.89 -10.69 -3.01
C LYS A 12 8.49 -9.45 -2.33
N LEU A 13 8.47 -8.31 -3.01
CA LEU A 13 9.19 -7.11 -2.61
C LEU A 13 8.33 -5.89 -2.95
N LEU A 14 8.25 -4.92 -2.04
CA LEU A 14 7.65 -3.62 -2.27
C LEU A 14 8.77 -2.58 -2.33
N HIS A 15 8.69 -1.67 -3.29
CA HIS A 15 9.57 -0.51 -3.37
C HIS A 15 8.75 0.77 -3.17
N VAL A 16 9.14 1.58 -2.20
CA VAL A 16 8.51 2.87 -1.92
C VAL A 16 9.52 3.96 -2.23
N ASN A 17 9.24 4.76 -3.25
CA ASN A 17 10.06 5.93 -3.58
C ASN A 17 9.61 7.12 -2.73
N TYR A 18 10.57 7.87 -2.20
CA TYR A 18 10.31 9.10 -1.46
C TYR A 18 11.38 10.14 -1.79
N THR A 19 11.00 11.40 -1.63
CA THR A 19 11.91 12.52 -1.83
C THR A 19 12.47 12.93 -0.47
N THR A 20 13.79 12.98 -0.35
CA THR A 20 14.44 13.51 0.85
C THR A 20 14.43 15.03 0.85
N TYR A 21 14.76 15.63 2.00
CA TYR A 21 14.82 17.08 2.16
C TYR A 21 15.74 17.76 1.12
N ASP A 22 16.84 17.11 0.74
CA ASP A 22 17.79 17.60 -0.25
C ASP A 22 17.31 17.41 -1.71
N LEU A 23 15.99 17.24 -1.90
CA LEU A 23 15.33 17.00 -3.19
C LEU A 23 15.88 15.77 -3.95
N CYS A 24 16.49 14.83 -3.23
CA CYS A 24 16.97 13.59 -3.81
C CYS A 24 15.85 12.53 -3.77
N CYS A 25 15.76 11.71 -4.81
CA CYS A 25 14.87 10.56 -4.82
C CYS A 25 15.58 9.36 -4.17
N MET A 26 15.02 8.85 -3.08
CA MET A 26 15.46 7.62 -2.42
C MET A 26 14.35 6.56 -2.47
N GLN A 27 14.71 5.32 -2.15
CA GLN A 27 13.81 4.19 -2.22
C GLN A 27 14.02 3.28 -1.02
N ASP A 28 12.91 2.94 -0.35
CA ASP A 28 12.88 1.91 0.67
C ASP A 28 12.35 0.62 0.08
N SER A 29 12.99 -0.50 0.43
CA SER A 29 12.61 -1.83 -0.02
C SER A 29 12.09 -2.66 1.14
N VAL A 30 10.84 -3.12 1.06
CA VAL A 30 10.22 -3.94 2.11
C VAL A 30 10.07 -5.36 1.63
N ASN A 31 10.70 -6.29 2.35
CA ASN A 31 10.69 -7.72 2.03
C ASN A 31 10.09 -8.50 3.21
N PRO A 32 8.87 -9.07 3.05
CA PRO A 32 8.20 -9.84 4.10
C PRO A 32 9.02 -11.01 4.67
N ARG A 33 10.06 -11.48 3.97
CA ARG A 33 10.91 -12.59 4.44
C ARG A 33 12.09 -12.18 5.29
N THR A 34 12.62 -10.97 5.12
CA THR A 34 13.89 -10.56 5.73
C THR A 34 13.75 -9.31 6.59
N HIS A 35 12.93 -8.35 6.15
CA HIS A 35 12.66 -7.09 6.85
C HIS A 35 11.18 -6.75 6.67
N PRO A 36 10.28 -7.45 7.41
CA PRO A 36 8.83 -7.27 7.27
C PRO A 36 8.29 -6.07 8.06
N ASP A 37 9.05 -5.56 9.02
CA ASP A 37 8.59 -4.56 9.97
C ASP A 37 8.45 -3.18 9.30
N ILE A 38 7.28 -2.55 9.46
CA ILE A 38 7.01 -1.19 8.98
C ILE A 38 6.34 -0.36 10.09
N MET A 39 6.49 0.95 9.96
CA MET A 39 5.83 1.94 10.80
C MET A 39 4.84 2.72 9.95
N VAL A 40 3.62 2.92 10.46
CA VAL A 40 2.58 3.72 9.80
C VAL A 40 2.09 4.77 10.78
N LEU A 41 1.69 5.94 10.29
CA LEU A 41 1.06 6.96 11.13
C LEU A 41 -0.18 6.35 11.79
N SER A 42 -0.27 6.46 13.12
CA SER A 42 -1.42 5.96 13.86
C SER A 42 -2.66 6.83 13.61
N HIS A 43 -3.84 6.23 13.73
CA HIS A 43 -5.13 6.92 13.62
C HIS A 43 -5.85 6.98 14.98
N GLU A 44 -5.08 7.08 16.06
CA GLU A 44 -5.63 7.19 17.41
C GLU A 44 -6.07 8.64 17.67
N ASP A 45 -7.32 8.83 18.12
CA ASP A 45 -7.92 10.14 18.40
C ASP A 45 -7.81 10.55 19.89
N GLU A 46 -7.06 9.79 20.71
CA GLU A 46 -6.88 10.06 22.13
C GLU A 46 -5.98 11.29 22.38
N ASP A 47 -6.10 11.91 23.56
CA ASP A 47 -5.19 12.99 23.96
C ASP A 47 -3.76 12.45 24.14
N ASN A 48 -2.84 12.92 23.30
CA ASN A 48 -1.42 12.52 23.25
C ASN A 48 -1.20 11.02 22.95
N PRO A 49 -1.64 10.52 21.78
CA PRO A 49 -1.46 9.13 21.41
C PRO A 49 -0.04 8.87 20.89
N HIS A 50 0.37 7.60 20.88
CA HIS A 50 1.59 7.22 20.18
C HIS A 50 1.45 7.52 18.68
N PRO A 51 2.41 8.22 18.05
CA PRO A 51 2.25 8.73 16.68
C PRO A 51 2.32 7.64 15.60
N TYR A 52 2.72 6.42 15.94
CA TYR A 52 2.94 5.35 14.97
C TYR A 52 2.36 4.02 15.43
N TRP A 53 1.81 3.28 14.47
CA TRP A 53 1.59 1.84 14.57
C TRP A 53 2.79 1.08 14.03
N TYR A 54 3.08 -0.05 14.66
CA TYR A 54 4.17 -0.96 14.31
C TYR A 54 3.59 -2.28 13.88
N THR A 55 4.04 -2.79 12.75
CA THR A 55 3.33 -3.89 12.10
C THR A 55 4.30 -4.71 11.24
N CYS A 56 4.09 -6.03 11.14
CA CYS A 56 4.98 -6.95 10.41
C CYS A 56 4.29 -7.53 9.17
N ILE A 57 4.71 -7.14 7.96
CA ILE A 57 4.06 -7.60 6.73
C ILE A 57 4.19 -9.12 6.55
N ILE A 58 3.05 -9.79 6.36
CA ILE A 58 2.92 -11.22 6.04
C ILE A 58 2.90 -11.44 4.53
N GLY A 59 2.29 -10.52 3.77
CA GLY A 59 2.18 -10.62 2.32
C GLY A 59 1.95 -9.29 1.63
N ILE A 60 2.48 -9.18 0.41
CA ILE A 60 2.28 -8.03 -0.48
C ILE A 60 1.47 -8.52 -1.67
N PHE A 61 0.41 -7.79 -2.00
CA PHE A 61 -0.48 -8.14 -3.09
C PHE A 61 -0.87 -6.92 -3.91
N HIS A 62 -1.31 -7.14 -5.14
CA HIS A 62 -2.04 -6.13 -5.88
C HIS A 62 -3.30 -6.71 -6.52
N ILE A 63 -4.26 -5.83 -6.76
CA ILE A 63 -5.48 -6.12 -7.50
C ILE A 63 -5.72 -5.08 -8.58
N GLU A 64 -6.26 -5.54 -9.70
CA GLU A 64 -6.76 -4.68 -10.77
C GLU A 64 -8.25 -4.42 -10.51
N ILE A 65 -8.64 -3.15 -10.36
CA ILE A 65 -10.03 -2.76 -10.11
C ILE A 65 -10.54 -1.82 -11.19
N GLN A 66 -11.84 -1.93 -11.48
CA GLN A 66 -12.56 -1.00 -12.35
C GLN A 66 -13.71 -0.36 -11.58
N TYR A 67 -13.81 0.96 -11.67
CA TYR A 67 -14.91 1.71 -11.09
C TYR A 67 -16.08 1.77 -12.07
N ASN A 68 -17.15 1.03 -11.75
CA ASN A 68 -18.45 1.19 -12.42
C ASN A 68 -19.32 2.10 -11.56
N GLY A 69 -19.27 3.40 -11.82
CA GLY A 69 -20.19 4.39 -11.24
C GLY A 69 -20.96 5.11 -12.34
N PRO A 70 -22.21 5.54 -12.07
CA PRO A 70 -23.11 6.09 -13.10
C PRO A 70 -22.61 7.39 -13.74
N GLU A 71 -21.71 8.13 -13.09
CA GLU A 71 -21.26 9.45 -13.54
C GLU A 71 -19.87 9.47 -14.20
N LEU A 72 -19.19 8.33 -14.29
CA LEU A 72 -17.84 8.24 -14.85
C LEU A 72 -17.81 7.19 -15.97
N ASN A 73 -17.92 7.65 -17.22
CA ASN A 73 -17.58 6.87 -18.42
C ASN A 73 -16.08 6.45 -18.47
N ASN A 74 -15.30 6.83 -17.46
CA ASN A 74 -13.91 6.42 -17.32
C ASN A 74 -13.84 5.03 -16.70
N HIS A 75 -13.93 4.03 -17.57
CA HIS A 75 -13.61 2.62 -17.33
C HIS A 75 -12.13 2.37 -17.06
N SER A 76 -11.38 3.36 -16.54
CA SER A 76 -9.94 3.22 -16.31
C SER A 76 -9.68 2.15 -15.25
N LEU A 77 -8.83 1.20 -15.63
CA LEU A 77 -8.36 0.15 -14.76
C LEU A 77 -7.38 0.78 -13.78
N LYS A 78 -7.66 0.65 -12.48
CA LYS A 78 -6.80 1.13 -11.40
C LYS A 78 -6.08 -0.05 -10.77
N HIS A 79 -4.80 0.16 -10.51
CA HIS A 79 -3.96 -0.74 -9.74
C HIS A 79 -4.04 -0.34 -8.26
N ILE A 80 -4.33 -1.30 -7.38
CA ILE A 80 -4.30 -1.08 -5.94
C ILE A 80 -3.32 -2.09 -5.33
N ASP A 81 -2.36 -1.57 -4.58
CA ASP A 81 -1.44 -2.34 -3.75
C ASP A 81 -2.03 -2.55 -2.36
N LEU A 82 -1.88 -3.77 -1.85
CA LEU A 82 -2.41 -4.24 -0.57
C LEU A 82 -1.28 -4.88 0.24
N LEU A 83 -1.11 -4.44 1.47
CA LEU A 83 -0.20 -5.04 2.43
C LEU A 83 -1.03 -5.80 3.46
N TRP A 84 -0.76 -7.10 3.61
CA TRP A 84 -1.35 -7.91 4.65
C TRP A 84 -0.41 -7.97 5.83
N VAL A 85 -0.92 -7.56 6.99
CA VAL A 85 -0.27 -7.65 8.29
C VAL A 85 -1.16 -8.40 9.28
#